data_AF-A0AAE8KI04-F1
#
_entry.id   AF-A0AAE8KI04-F1
#
_cell.length_a   1.000
_cell.length_b   1.000
_cell.length_c   1.000
_cell.angle_alpha   90.00
_cell.angle_beta   90.00
_cell.angle_gamma   90.00
#
_symmetry.space_group_name_H-M   'P 1'
#
loop_
_entity.id
_entity.type
_entity.pdbx_description
1 polymer ?
#
loop_
_entity_poly.entity_id
_entity_poly.type
_entity_poly.pdbx_seq_one_letter_code
_entity_poly.pdbx_strand_id
1 'polypeptide(L)'
;MGDLIPLSAQKFASVYENLNSENTEDWSNAVHSCRRILQDMADIVYPAREDKIIDLGAGRTRSIKLGVDNYINRIIAYVEENSDSERFEDIVGSNIKYLGERLDAIFKAAQKGSHNIIATREEADRYVIYTYLIVGDILDLVETNKILQA
;
A
#
# COMPACT_ATOMS: atom_id res chain seq x y z
N MET A 1 7.94 -10.75 14.46
CA MET A 1 6.52 -10.54 14.81
C MET A 1 6.30 -9.25 15.60
N GLY A 2 7.15 -8.96 16.59
CA GLY A 2 6.93 -7.88 17.56
C GLY A 2 6.82 -6.43 17.02
N ASP A 3 7.40 -6.09 15.87
CA ASP A 3 7.46 -4.68 15.42
C ASP A 3 6.52 -4.32 14.24
N LEU A 4 6.23 -5.26 13.33
CA LEU A 4 5.31 -5.00 12.17
C LEU A 4 3.84 -5.00 12.57
N ILE A 5 3.46 -5.92 13.46
CA ILE A 5 2.08 -6.23 13.79
C ILE A 5 1.46 -5.17 14.70
N PRO A 6 2.12 -4.63 15.75
CA PRO A 6 1.46 -3.68 16.64
C PRO A 6 1.15 -2.36 15.97
N LEU A 7 2.04 -1.85 15.10
CA LEU A 7 1.85 -0.54 14.46
C LEU A 7 0.73 -0.59 13.42
N SER A 8 0.69 -1.65 12.61
CA SER A 8 -0.37 -1.85 11.61
C SER A 8 -1.70 -2.15 12.29
N ALA A 9 -1.72 -2.99 13.33
CA ALA A 9 -2.94 -3.34 14.07
C ALA A 9 -3.55 -2.15 14.82
N GLN A 10 -2.73 -1.29 15.44
CA GLN A 10 -3.22 -0.05 16.07
C GLN A 10 -3.83 0.90 15.04
N LYS A 11 -3.19 1.06 13.88
CA LYS A 11 -3.74 1.89 12.80
C LYS A 11 -5.04 1.32 12.25
N PHE A 12 -5.16 0.00 12.10
CA PHE A 12 -6.42 -0.63 11.71
C PHE A 12 -7.53 -0.44 12.76
N ALA A 13 -7.21 -0.43 14.06
CA ALA A 13 -8.19 -0.12 15.11
C ALA A 13 -8.75 1.30 14.97
N SER A 14 -7.89 2.32 14.81
CA SER A 14 -8.33 3.71 14.59
C SER A 14 -9.08 3.88 13.27
N VAL A 15 -8.68 3.15 12.22
CA VAL A 15 -9.43 3.10 10.95
C VAL A 15 -10.83 2.56 11.16
N TYR A 16 -10.99 1.51 11.95
CA TYR A 16 -12.30 0.89 12.23
C TYR A 16 -13.21 1.81 13.07
N GLU A 17 -12.64 2.55 14.02
CA GLU A 17 -13.38 3.58 14.77
C GLU A 17 -13.91 4.67 13.83
N ASN A 18 -13.04 5.20 12.96
CA ASN A 18 -13.40 6.22 11.99
C ASN A 18 -14.46 5.74 10.97
N LEU A 19 -14.39 4.48 10.52
CA LEU A 19 -15.40 3.90 9.62
C LEU A 19 -16.79 3.79 10.24
N ASN A 20 -16.86 3.54 11.55
CA ASN A 20 -18.13 3.39 12.25
C ASN A 20 -18.76 4.73 12.65
N SER A 21 -18.08 5.85 12.40
CA SER A 21 -18.64 7.19 12.56
C SER A 21 -19.73 7.48 11.52
N GLU A 22 -20.63 8.41 11.85
CA GLU A 22 -21.60 8.99 10.90
C GLU A 22 -21.06 10.26 10.22
N ASN A 23 -19.82 10.66 10.53
CA ASN A 23 -19.15 11.83 9.96
C ASN A 23 -18.33 11.48 8.71
N THR A 24 -18.61 12.16 7.60
CA THR A 24 -17.89 11.96 6.32
C THR A 24 -16.40 12.32 6.38
N GLU A 25 -16.02 13.22 7.29
CA GLU A 25 -14.62 13.57 7.54
C GLU A 25 -13.86 12.40 8.16
N ASP A 26 -14.49 11.64 9.06
CA ASP A 26 -13.89 10.47 9.68
C ASP A 26 -13.66 9.37 8.64
N TRP A 27 -14.57 9.18 7.70
CA TRP A 27 -14.36 8.27 6.57
C TRP A 27 -13.17 8.70 5.70
N SER A 28 -13.01 10.00 5.46
CA SER A 28 -11.83 10.52 4.74
C SER A 28 -10.54 10.27 5.53
N ASN A 29 -10.57 10.44 6.85
CA ASN A 29 -9.45 10.14 7.75
C ASN A 29 -9.10 8.64 7.77
N ALA A 30 -10.09 7.75 7.71
CA ALA A 30 -9.89 6.31 7.57
C ALA A 30 -9.11 5.99 6.27
N VAL A 31 -9.52 6.57 5.14
CA VAL A 31 -8.87 6.35 3.84
C VAL A 31 -7.46 6.95 3.79
N HIS A 32 -7.23 8.12 4.41
CA HIS A 32 -5.88 8.66 4.57
C HIS A 32 -4.98 7.75 5.42
N SER A 33 -5.56 7.12 6.43
CA SER A 33 -4.84 6.16 7.27
C SER A 33 -4.47 4.89 6.48
N CYS A 34 -5.32 4.41 5.57
CA CYS A 34 -4.98 3.32 4.63
C CYS A 34 -3.72 3.63 3.82
N ARG A 35 -3.63 4.84 3.26
CA ARG A 35 -2.44 5.28 2.52
C ARG A 35 -1.19 5.21 3.39
N ARG A 36 -1.30 5.69 4.64
CA ARG A 36 -0.20 5.67 5.62
C ARG A 36 0.21 4.25 6.00
N ILE A 37 -0.73 3.32 6.13
CA ILE A 37 -0.43 1.90 6.37
C ILE A 37 0.41 1.32 5.23
N LEU A 38 0.08 1.61 3.97
CA LEU A 38 0.88 1.13 2.83
C LEU A 38 2.26 1.80 2.76
N GLN A 39 2.37 3.08 3.12
CA GLN A 39 3.68 3.75 3.20
C GLN A 39 4.58 3.11 4.26
N ASP A 40 4.06 2.89 5.46
CA ASP A 40 4.78 2.21 6.53
C ASP A 40 5.19 0.79 6.12
N MET A 41 4.28 0.04 5.49
CA MET A 41 4.59 -1.29 4.97
C MET A 41 5.76 -1.23 3.99
N ALA A 42 5.71 -0.29 3.04
CA ALA A 42 6.81 -0.06 2.10
C ALA A 42 8.11 0.28 2.81
N ASP A 43 8.09 1.15 3.82
CA ASP A 43 9.28 1.54 4.59
C ASP A 43 9.92 0.36 5.33
N ILE A 44 9.11 -0.62 5.72
CA ILE A 44 9.56 -1.82 6.42
C ILE A 44 10.11 -2.87 5.45
N VAL A 45 9.36 -3.22 4.40
CA VAL A 45 9.75 -4.31 3.48
C VAL A 45 10.73 -3.86 2.41
N TYR A 46 10.66 -2.58 2.04
CA TYR A 46 11.47 -1.99 0.98
C TYR A 46 11.76 -0.51 1.23
N PRO A 47 12.66 -0.19 2.19
CA PRO A 47 13.03 1.18 2.52
C PRO A 47 13.40 2.01 1.29
N ALA A 48 13.07 3.30 1.34
CA ALA A 48 13.38 4.25 0.27
C ALA A 48 14.86 4.20 -0.10
N ARG A 49 15.13 4.15 -1.40
CA ARG A 49 16.47 3.91 -1.95
C ARG A 49 16.62 4.53 -3.33
N GLU A 50 17.80 4.37 -3.93
CA GLU A 50 18.07 4.82 -5.29
C GLU A 50 17.17 4.13 -6.31
N ASP A 51 16.87 4.85 -7.39
CA ASP A 51 16.03 4.36 -8.47
C ASP A 51 16.65 3.11 -9.13
N LYS A 52 15.80 2.13 -9.43
CA LYS A 52 16.22 0.90 -10.11
C LYS A 52 16.19 1.12 -11.62
N ILE A 53 17.34 0.98 -12.27
CA ILE A 53 17.46 1.07 -13.73
C ILE A 53 17.32 -0.33 -14.33
N ILE A 54 16.29 -0.51 -15.16
CA ILE A 54 16.05 -1.74 -15.91
C ILE A 54 16.47 -1.51 -17.36
N ASP A 55 17.34 -2.38 -17.88
CA ASP A 55 17.65 -2.45 -19.30
C ASP A 55 16.54 -3.22 -20.03
N LEU A 56 15.89 -2.57 -20.99
CA LEU A 56 14.83 -3.15 -21.82
C LEU A 56 15.39 -3.69 -23.15
N GLY A 57 16.71 -3.63 -23.35
CA GLY A 57 17.38 -3.95 -24.59
C GLY A 57 17.27 -2.81 -25.63
N ALA A 58 18.08 -2.93 -26.68
CA ALA A 58 18.17 -1.94 -27.77
C ALA A 58 18.49 -0.51 -27.29
N GLY A 59 19.29 -0.37 -26.22
CA GLY A 59 19.71 0.92 -25.67
C GLY A 59 18.61 1.67 -24.92
N ARG A 60 17.47 1.02 -24.62
CA ARG A 60 16.37 1.62 -23.85
C ARG A 60 16.46 1.20 -22.40
N THR A 61 16.43 2.18 -21.50
CA THR A 61 16.37 1.93 -20.06
C THR A 61 15.07 2.48 -19.48
N ARG A 62 14.56 1.83 -18.43
CA ARG A 62 13.44 2.30 -17.62
C ARG A 62 13.94 2.52 -16.19
N SER A 63 13.75 3.73 -15.68
CA SER A 63 13.96 4.02 -14.26
C SER A 63 12.68 3.75 -13.48
N ILE A 64 12.76 2.89 -12.46
CA ILE A 64 11.71 2.73 -11.46
C ILE A 64 12.08 3.60 -10.26
N LYS A 65 11.19 4.56 -9.96
CA LYS A 65 11.39 5.47 -8.84
C LYS A 65 11.16 4.75 -7.51
N LEU A 66 12.14 4.80 -6.62
CA LEU A 66 12.13 4.11 -5.31
C LEU A 66 12.34 5.05 -4.12
N GLY A 67 12.17 6.35 -4.32
CA GLY A 67 12.17 7.34 -3.24
C GLY A 67 10.96 7.25 -2.30
N VAL A 68 10.98 8.05 -1.24
CA VAL A 68 9.98 8.08 -0.14
C VAL A 68 8.53 8.11 -0.65
N ASP A 69 8.24 8.97 -1.62
CA ASP A 69 6.89 9.15 -2.17
C ASP A 69 6.40 7.98 -3.04
N ASN A 70 7.29 7.09 -3.47
CA ASN A 70 6.99 6.01 -4.42
C ASN A 70 6.70 4.69 -3.71
N TYR A 71 5.94 4.72 -2.62
CA TYR A 71 5.63 3.53 -1.81
C TYR A 71 4.99 2.39 -2.65
N ILE A 72 4.13 2.72 -3.62
CA ILE A 72 3.52 1.73 -4.54
C ILE A 72 4.61 0.96 -5.29
N ASN A 73 5.54 1.67 -5.93
CA ASN A 73 6.63 1.06 -6.68
C ASN A 73 7.54 0.22 -5.76
N ARG A 74 7.77 0.68 -4.53
CA ARG A 74 8.57 -0.03 -3.53
C ARG A 74 7.94 -1.36 -3.12
N ILE A 75 6.63 -1.39 -2.89
CA ILE A 75 5.93 -2.64 -2.57
C ILE A 75 5.92 -3.58 -3.80
N ILE A 76 5.65 -3.06 -5.00
CA ILE A 76 5.68 -3.89 -6.22
C ILE A 76 7.07 -4.49 -6.44
N ALA A 77 8.12 -3.68 -6.34
CA ALA A 77 9.50 -4.16 -6.45
C ALA A 77 9.84 -5.23 -5.40
N TYR A 78 9.34 -5.07 -4.17
CA TYR A 78 9.50 -6.10 -3.15
C TYR A 78 8.82 -7.42 -3.55
N VAL A 79 7.57 -7.36 -4.02
CA VAL A 79 6.83 -8.56 -4.46
C VAL A 79 7.54 -9.25 -5.62
N GLU A 80 7.94 -8.50 -6.66
CA GLU A 80 8.68 -9.02 -7.82
C GLU A 80 10.04 -9.65 -7.45
N GLU A 81 10.72 -9.14 -6.41
CA GLU A 81 12.04 -9.64 -6.01
C GLU A 81 11.97 -10.85 -5.05
N ASN A 82 10.81 -11.12 -4.45
CA ASN A 82 10.66 -12.08 -3.35
C ASN A 82 9.58 -13.14 -3.61
N SER A 83 8.92 -13.11 -4.77
CA SER A 83 7.96 -14.10 -5.23
C SER A 83 8.59 -15.02 -6.28
N ASP A 84 8.28 -16.30 -6.19
CA ASP A 84 8.61 -17.30 -7.22
C ASP A 84 7.41 -17.56 -8.18
N SER A 85 6.31 -16.80 -8.02
CA SER A 85 5.07 -16.99 -8.77
C SER A 85 4.67 -15.74 -9.54
N GLU A 86 4.90 -15.77 -10.85
CA GLU A 86 4.47 -14.73 -11.80
C GLU A 86 2.96 -14.41 -11.66
N ARG A 87 2.13 -15.43 -11.43
CA ARG A 87 0.68 -15.24 -11.19
C ARG A 87 0.40 -14.46 -9.91
N PHE A 88 1.14 -14.73 -8.84
CA PHE A 88 1.00 -13.99 -7.58
C PHE A 88 1.42 -12.54 -7.76
N GLU A 89 2.57 -12.31 -8.43
CA GLU A 89 3.06 -10.97 -8.78
C GLU A 89 2.02 -10.17 -9.59
N ASP A 90 1.43 -10.78 -10.62
CA ASP A 90 0.41 -10.11 -11.45
C ASP A 90 -0.81 -9.70 -10.63
N ILE A 91 -1.33 -10.61 -9.79
CA ILE A 91 -2.54 -10.37 -8.99
C ILE A 91 -2.27 -9.35 -7.89
N VAL A 92 -1.23 -9.56 -7.09
CA VAL A 92 -0.92 -8.69 -5.95
C VAL A 92 -0.42 -7.33 -6.45
N GLY A 93 0.43 -7.31 -7.48
CA GLY A 93 0.92 -6.10 -8.11
C GLY A 93 -0.19 -5.23 -8.71
N SER A 94 -1.16 -5.84 -9.41
CA SER A 94 -2.31 -5.11 -9.95
C SER A 94 -3.22 -4.55 -8.85
N ASN A 95 -3.43 -5.29 -7.76
CA ASN A 95 -4.19 -4.82 -6.58
C ASN A 95 -3.49 -3.63 -5.89
N ILE A 96 -2.17 -3.73 -5.66
CA ILE A 96 -1.36 -2.65 -5.07
C ILE A 96 -1.44 -1.39 -5.92
N LYS A 97 -1.28 -1.53 -7.25
CA LYS A 97 -1.34 -0.42 -8.18
C LYS A 97 -2.72 0.25 -8.14
N TYR A 98 -3.78 -0.53 -8.28
CA TYR A 98 -5.16 -0.03 -8.25
C TYR A 98 -5.46 0.75 -6.97
N LEU A 99 -5.19 0.13 -5.81
CA LEU A 99 -5.50 0.75 -4.53
C LEU A 99 -4.62 1.98 -4.29
N GLY A 100 -3.31 1.87 -4.49
CA GLY A 100 -2.37 2.95 -4.25
C GLY A 100 -2.65 4.19 -5.10
N GLU A 101 -2.91 4.01 -6.40
CA GLU A 101 -3.25 5.12 -7.30
C GLU A 101 -4.56 5.81 -6.87
N ARG A 102 -5.54 5.02 -6.40
CA ARG A 102 -6.82 5.54 -5.93
C ARG A 102 -6.68 6.32 -4.63
N LEU A 103 -5.93 5.80 -3.66
CA LEU A 103 -5.62 6.48 -2.40
C LEU A 103 -4.86 7.80 -2.64
N ASP A 104 -3.90 7.79 -3.58
CA ASP A 104 -3.17 9.00 -3.97
C ASP A 104 -4.07 10.04 -4.64
N ALA A 105 -5.00 9.62 -5.50
CA ALA A 105 -5.96 10.52 -6.13
C ALA A 105 -6.88 11.18 -5.10
N ILE A 106 -7.39 10.40 -4.15
CA ILE A 106 -8.24 10.88 -3.05
C ILE A 106 -7.47 11.88 -2.19
N PHE A 107 -6.23 11.54 -1.80
CA PHE A 107 -5.38 12.42 -1.00
C PHE A 107 -5.09 13.75 -1.72
N LYS A 108 -4.74 13.70 -3.01
CA LYS A 108 -4.50 14.91 -3.82
C LYS A 108 -5.75 15.78 -3.97
N ALA A 109 -6.93 15.18 -4.08
CA ALA A 109 -8.19 15.92 -4.12
C ALA A 109 -8.45 16.62 -2.77
N ALA A 110 -8.14 15.96 -1.65
CA ALA A 110 -8.36 16.50 -0.31
C ALA A 110 -7.50 17.72 -0.04
N GLN A 111 -6.22 17.65 -0.43
CA GLN A 111 -5.28 18.77 -0.33
C GLN A 111 -5.71 20.01 -1.14
N LYS A 112 -6.52 19.84 -2.18
CA LYS A 112 -7.04 20.95 -2.99
C LYS A 112 -8.32 21.59 -2.40
N GLY A 113 -8.73 21.19 -1.20
CA GLY A 113 -9.91 21.74 -0.52
C GLY A 113 -11.24 21.19 -1.01
N SER A 114 -11.24 20.05 -1.73
CA SER A 114 -12.50 19.40 -2.11
C SER A 114 -13.09 18.70 -0.89
N HIS A 115 -14.08 19.32 -0.25
CA HIS A 115 -14.87 18.65 0.79
C HIS A 115 -15.72 17.53 0.16
N ASN A 116 -15.92 16.41 0.86
CA ASN A 116 -16.69 15.22 0.43
C ASN A 116 -16.11 14.38 -0.72
N ILE A 117 -14.80 14.08 -0.69
CA ILE A 117 -14.20 13.15 -1.68
C ILE A 117 -14.64 11.71 -1.44
N ILE A 118 -14.81 11.35 -0.17
CA ILE A 118 -15.44 10.09 0.23
C ILE A 118 -16.90 10.40 0.54
N ALA A 119 -17.79 9.99 -0.35
CA ALA A 119 -19.20 10.35 -0.27
C ALA A 119 -20.01 9.37 0.58
N THR A 120 -19.54 8.12 0.71
CA THR A 120 -20.27 7.08 1.44
C THR A 120 -19.35 6.21 2.28
N ARG A 121 -19.93 5.63 3.34
CA ARG A 121 -19.26 4.67 4.20
C ARG A 121 -18.80 3.43 3.42
N GLU A 122 -19.62 2.94 2.49
CA GLU A 122 -19.31 1.73 1.70
C GLU A 122 -18.09 1.95 0.82
N GLU A 123 -17.88 3.17 0.33
CA GLU A 123 -16.66 3.52 -0.38
C GLU A 123 -15.44 3.47 0.54
N ALA A 124 -15.54 4.01 1.76
CA ALA A 124 -14.47 3.95 2.75
C ALA A 124 -14.16 2.51 3.18
N ASP A 125 -15.20 1.72 3.50
CA ASP A 125 -15.10 0.30 3.89
C ASP A 125 -14.32 -0.49 2.83
N ARG A 126 -14.62 -0.25 1.54
CA ARG A 126 -13.92 -0.92 0.44
C ARG A 126 -12.42 -0.65 0.47
N TYR A 127 -11.98 0.60 0.66
CA TYR A 127 -10.54 0.90 0.71
C TYR A 127 -9.87 0.25 1.92
N VAL A 128 -10.55 0.21 3.05
CA VAL A 128 -10.03 -0.43 4.27
C VAL A 128 -9.88 -1.93 4.06
N ILE A 129 -10.88 -2.60 3.50
CA ILE A 129 -10.83 -4.04 3.19
C ILE A 129 -9.71 -4.34 2.20
N TYR A 130 -9.59 -3.59 1.10
CA TYR A 130 -8.49 -3.78 0.14
C TYR A 130 -7.12 -3.57 0.79
N THR A 131 -6.99 -2.57 1.67
CA THR A 131 -5.74 -2.33 2.41
C THR A 131 -5.40 -3.53 3.30
N TYR A 132 -6.40 -4.07 4.00
CA TYR A 132 -6.22 -5.24 4.85
C TYR A 132 -5.77 -6.48 4.06
N LEU A 133 -6.41 -6.75 2.92
CA LEU A 133 -6.06 -7.88 2.05
C LEU A 133 -4.62 -7.77 1.52
N ILE A 134 -4.25 -6.61 0.99
CA ILE A 134 -2.89 -6.37 0.46
C ILE A 134 -1.84 -6.48 1.56
N VAL A 135 -2.11 -5.95 2.76
CA VAL A 135 -1.21 -6.11 3.90
C VAL A 135 -1.05 -7.58 4.26
N GLY A 136 -2.14 -8.36 4.23
CA GLY A 136 -2.11 -9.82 4.42
C GLY A 136 -1.22 -10.52 3.40
N ASP A 137 -1.42 -10.24 2.11
CA ASP A 137 -0.64 -10.85 1.02
C ASP A 137 0.86 -10.55 1.15
N ILE A 138 1.23 -9.32 1.53
CA ILE A 138 2.63 -8.92 1.73
C ILE A 138 3.21 -9.62 2.97
N LEU A 139 2.46 -9.72 4.06
CA LEU A 139 2.92 -10.38 5.28
C LEU A 139 3.17 -11.87 5.06
N ASP A 140 2.29 -12.54 4.32
CA ASP A 140 2.43 -13.95 3.95
C ASP A 140 3.69 -14.19 3.11
N LEU A 141 3.97 -13.30 2.16
CA LEU A 141 5.22 -13.34 1.37
C LEU A 141 6.46 -13.13 2.25
N VAL A 142 6.42 -12.18 3.18
CA VAL A 142 7.51 -11.91 4.13
C VAL A 142 7.78 -13.14 5.02
N GLU A 143 6.73 -13.80 5.49
CA GLU A 143 6.83 -14.97 6.35
C GLU A 143 7.41 -16.17 5.59
N THR A 144 6.90 -16.43 4.38
CA THR A 144 7.42 -17.47 3.49
C THR A 144 8.91 -17.32 3.25
N ASN A 145 9.37 -16.10 2.94
CA ASN A 145 10.79 -15.83 2.71
C ASN A 145 11.67 -16.01 3.96
N LYS A 146 11.16 -15.70 5.16
CA LYS A 146 11.90 -15.96 6.40
C LYS A 146 12.08 -17.44 6.68
N ILE A 147 11.08 -18.26 6.38
CA ILE A 147 11.17 -19.72 6.54
C ILE A 147 12.23 -20.30 5.60
N LEU A 148 12.31 -19.79 4.36
CA LEU A 148 13.30 -20.24 3.38
C LEU A 148 14.74 -19.81 3.70
N GLN A 149 14.93 -18.77 4.50
CA GLN A 149 16.24 -18.24 4.90
C GLN A 149 16.75 -18.78 6.27
N ALA A 150 15.94 -19.59 6.96
CA ALA A 150 16.26 -20.18 8.27
C ALA A 150 16.84 -21.60 8.13
#